data_AF-A0A8H7IJW8-F1
#
_entry.id   AF-A0A8H7IJW8-F1
#
_cell.length_a   1.000
_cell.length_b   1.000
_cell.length_c   1.000
_cell.angle_alpha   90.00
_cell.angle_beta   90.00
_cell.angle_gamma   90.00
#
_symmetry.space_group_name_H-M   'P 1'
#
loop_
_entity.id
_entity.type
_entity.pdbx_description
1 polymer ?
#
loop_
_entity_poly.entity_id
_entity_poly.type
_entity_poly.pdbx_seq_one_letter_code
_entity_poly.pdbx_strand_id
1 'polypeptide(L)'
;MQGLSVRGLIQHHDVDPLDFDAKVDASLPLEELLTPDPTVRRLLEDIDTSKVRIWALTNAYKTHAQRVLKILGLEDLFEGLVFCDYESKDFACKPERKFYDQVGSRPSAKWAHCAFLYDAALDAKALAGTGASGGVGNIDDLKPEDGISVIHRLEDLRKVWPKVFKTSV
;
A
#
# COMPACT_ATOMS: atom_id res chain seq x y z
N MET A 1 -8.71 15.29 -7.87
CA MET A 1 -9.41 14.36 -6.99
C MET A 1 -8.44 14.00 -5.88
N GLN A 2 -8.74 14.37 -4.64
CA GLN A 2 -7.86 14.11 -3.49
C GLN A 2 -8.13 12.66 -3.03
N GLY A 3 -7.10 11.82 -2.90
CA GLY A 3 -7.24 10.39 -2.61
C GLY A 3 -7.64 10.05 -1.16
N LEU A 4 -8.06 11.05 -0.37
CA LEU A 4 -8.40 10.90 1.04
C LEU A 4 -9.38 12.00 1.50
N SER A 5 -10.57 11.62 2.00
CA SER A 5 -11.62 12.56 2.39
C SER A 5 -11.22 13.48 3.55
N VAL A 6 -10.44 12.99 4.52
CA VAL A 6 -10.01 13.81 5.68
C VAL A 6 -9.18 15.02 5.23
N ARG A 7 -8.44 14.93 4.12
CA ARG A 7 -7.63 16.05 3.64
C ARG A 7 -8.47 17.24 3.16
N GLY A 8 -9.58 16.97 2.47
CA GLY A 8 -10.53 18.01 2.09
C GLY A 8 -11.20 18.66 3.31
N LEU A 9 -11.49 17.86 4.34
CA LEU A 9 -12.07 18.34 5.60
C LEU A 9 -11.11 19.22 6.40
N ILE A 10 -9.83 18.86 6.48
CA ILE A 10 -8.79 19.71 7.10
C ILE A 10 -8.67 21.04 6.35
N GLN A 11 -8.61 20.99 5.01
CA GLN A 11 -8.36 22.19 4.18
C GLN A 11 -9.53 23.17 4.14
N HIS A 12 -10.77 22.68 4.26
CA HIS A 12 -11.96 23.51 4.01
C HIS A 12 -12.89 23.63 5.22
N HIS A 13 -12.72 22.82 6.26
CA HIS A 13 -13.66 22.73 7.38
C HIS A 13 -13.00 22.71 8.78
N ASP A 14 -11.70 22.99 8.89
CA ASP A 14 -10.95 23.07 10.16
C ASP A 14 -11.15 21.84 11.07
N VAL A 15 -11.18 20.66 10.45
CA VAL A 15 -11.31 19.38 11.15
C VAL A 15 -9.95 18.94 11.68
N ASP A 16 -9.89 18.59 12.96
CA ASP A 16 -8.72 17.93 13.55
C ASP A 16 -8.60 16.49 12.99
N PRO A 17 -7.51 16.16 12.27
CA PRO A 17 -7.35 14.86 11.66
C PRO A 17 -7.23 13.72 12.66
N LEU A 18 -6.72 13.96 13.88
CA LEU A 18 -6.62 12.92 14.92
C LEU A 18 -7.98 12.65 15.56
N ASP A 19 -8.81 13.68 15.77
CA ASP A 19 -10.20 13.50 16.21
C ASP A 19 -11.03 12.78 15.16
N PHE A 20 -10.80 13.07 13.87
CA PHE A 20 -11.42 12.34 12.77
C PHE A 20 -11.00 10.85 12.77
N ASP A 21 -9.70 10.56 12.85
CA ASP A 21 -9.18 9.18 12.91
C ASP A 21 -9.76 8.39 14.08
N ALA A 22 -9.84 9.02 15.26
CA ALA A 22 -10.43 8.43 16.45
C ALA A 22 -11.89 8.00 16.24
N LYS A 23 -12.65 8.77 15.46
CA LYS A 23 -14.08 8.52 15.21
C LYS A 23 -14.33 7.60 14.02
N VAL A 24 -13.38 7.49 13.09
CA VAL A 24 -13.54 6.72 11.85
C VAL A 24 -12.74 5.42 11.90
N ASP A 25 -11.41 5.49 11.76
CA ASP A 25 -10.59 4.30 11.60
C ASP A 25 -10.33 3.57 12.93
N ALA A 26 -10.17 4.32 14.02
CA ALA A 26 -9.92 3.74 15.34
C ALA A 26 -11.19 3.16 15.99
N SER A 27 -12.38 3.63 15.60
CA SER A 27 -13.66 3.18 16.16
C SER A 27 -14.13 1.84 15.59
N LEU A 28 -13.53 1.37 14.50
CA LEU A 28 -13.89 0.11 13.85
C LEU A 28 -13.56 -1.09 14.74
N PRO A 29 -14.45 -2.09 14.86
CA PRO A 29 -14.21 -3.35 15.58
C PRO A 29 -13.41 -4.32 14.70
N LEU A 30 -12.17 -3.96 14.35
CA LEU A 30 -11.36 -4.71 13.37
C LEU A 30 -11.11 -6.17 13.77
N GLU A 31 -11.05 -6.49 15.06
CA GLU A 31 -10.83 -7.85 15.55
C GLU A 31 -12.03 -8.77 15.28
N GLU A 32 -13.22 -8.22 15.06
CA GLU A 32 -14.43 -8.96 14.68
C GLU A 32 -14.58 -9.07 13.16
N LEU A 33 -13.97 -8.14 12.41
CA LEU A 33 -14.13 -8.02 10.95
C LEU A 33 -13.00 -8.67 10.17
N LEU A 34 -11.80 -8.71 10.74
CA LEU A 34 -10.59 -9.20 10.08
C LEU A 34 -10.18 -10.54 10.68
N THR A 35 -9.83 -11.48 9.81
CA THR A 35 -9.29 -12.78 10.18
C THR A 35 -8.03 -13.02 9.36
N PRO A 36 -6.95 -13.58 9.93
CA PRO A 36 -5.77 -13.96 9.17
C PRO A 36 -6.11 -14.84 7.97
N ASP A 37 -5.49 -14.56 6.82
CA ASP A 37 -5.51 -15.46 5.66
C ASP A 37 -4.14 -16.15 5.53
N PRO A 38 -4.04 -17.45 5.88
CA PRO A 38 -2.79 -18.20 5.75
C PRO A 38 -2.22 -18.22 4.33
N THR A 39 -3.07 -18.07 3.31
CA THR A 39 -2.65 -18.03 1.90
C THR A 39 -1.86 -16.74 1.63
N VAL A 40 -2.36 -15.59 2.11
CA VAL A 40 -1.68 -14.30 1.97
C VAL A 40 -0.37 -14.29 2.76
N ARG A 41 -0.38 -14.82 4.00
CA ARG A 41 0.84 -14.92 4.80
C ARG A 41 1.89 -15.76 4.07
N ARG A 42 1.52 -16.95 3.61
CA ARG A 42 2.42 -17.85 2.89
C ARG A 42 2.96 -17.22 1.61
N LEU A 43 2.13 -16.51 0.85
CA LEU A 43 2.56 -15.78 -0.34
C LEU A 43 3.67 -14.78 -0.01
N LEU A 44 3.51 -13.99 1.06
CA LEU A 44 4.52 -13.03 1.49
C LEU A 44 5.77 -13.72 2.05
N GLU A 45 5.63 -14.81 2.79
CA GLU A 45 6.76 -15.62 3.28
C GLU A 45 7.57 -16.27 2.15
N ASP A 46 6.93 -16.59 1.03
CA ASP A 46 7.59 -17.16 -0.16
C ASP A 46 8.37 -16.11 -0.97
N ILE A 47 8.23 -14.82 -0.65
CA ILE A 47 9.06 -13.77 -1.25
C ILE A 47 10.50 -13.93 -0.76
N ASP A 48 11.44 -13.84 -1.69
CA ASP A 48 12.86 -13.91 -1.40
C ASP A 48 13.36 -12.54 -0.89
N THR A 49 13.35 -12.36 0.43
CA THR A 49 13.77 -11.12 1.09
C THR A 49 15.28 -10.84 0.97
N SER A 50 16.08 -11.77 0.42
CA SER A 50 17.47 -11.47 0.04
C SER A 50 17.54 -10.70 -1.28
N LYS A 51 16.48 -10.73 -2.10
CA LYS A 51 16.39 -10.06 -3.41
C LYS A 51 15.59 -8.77 -3.35
N VAL A 52 14.53 -8.74 -2.54
CA VAL A 52 13.59 -7.61 -2.46
C VAL A 52 13.26 -7.24 -1.02
N ARG A 53 12.75 -6.02 -0.83
CA ARG A 53 12.22 -5.53 0.44
C ARG A 53 10.73 -5.29 0.29
N ILE A 54 9.95 -5.62 1.32
CA ILE A 54 8.49 -5.47 1.30
C ILE A 54 8.11 -4.30 2.21
N TRP A 55 7.33 -3.36 1.69
CA TRP A 55 6.89 -2.16 2.38
C TRP A 55 5.37 -2.03 2.30
N ALA A 56 4.75 -1.63 3.41
CA ALA A 56 3.33 -1.31 3.45
C ALA A 56 3.13 0.19 3.16
N LEU A 57 2.23 0.53 2.23
CA LEU A 57 1.94 1.91 1.83
C LEU A 57 0.44 2.19 1.91
N THR A 58 0.01 3.06 2.83
CA THR A 58 -1.41 3.32 3.09
C THR A 58 -1.73 4.80 3.28
N ASN A 59 -2.95 5.21 2.93
CA ASN A 59 -3.48 6.54 3.26
C ASN A 59 -4.01 6.63 4.71
N ALA A 60 -4.13 5.50 5.42
CA ALA A 60 -4.53 5.49 6.82
C ALA A 60 -3.40 6.03 7.73
N TYR A 61 -3.75 6.34 8.99
CA TYR A 61 -2.77 6.68 10.01
C TYR A 61 -2.04 5.43 10.56
N LYS A 62 -0.90 5.66 11.22
CA LYS A 62 0.01 4.59 11.70
C LYS A 62 -0.69 3.58 12.61
N THR A 63 -1.53 4.06 13.52
CA THR A 63 -2.26 3.25 14.50
C THR A 63 -3.18 2.23 13.83
N HIS A 64 -4.00 2.68 12.89
CA HIS A 64 -4.91 1.81 12.13
C HIS A 64 -4.13 0.79 11.30
N ALA A 65 -3.13 1.24 10.56
CA ALA A 65 -2.32 0.38 9.70
C ALA A 65 -1.61 -0.75 10.48
N GLN A 66 -0.98 -0.41 11.61
CA GLN A 66 -0.33 -1.38 12.49
C GLN A 66 -1.34 -2.36 13.10
N ARG A 67 -2.51 -1.88 13.54
CA ARG A 67 -3.58 -2.74 14.07
C ARG A 67 -4.04 -3.75 13.03
N VAL A 68 -4.28 -3.33 11.78
CA VAL A 68 -4.63 -4.24 10.66
C VAL A 68 -3.55 -5.29 10.44
N LEU A 69 -2.28 -4.88 10.30
CA LEU A 69 -1.17 -5.81 10.06
C LEU A 69 -1.00 -6.81 11.20
N LYS A 70 -1.19 -6.38 12.45
CA LYS A 70 -1.12 -7.25 13.63
C LYS A 70 -2.27 -8.26 13.66
N ILE A 71 -3.51 -7.83 13.41
CA ILE A 71 -4.68 -8.74 13.40
C ILE A 71 -4.55 -9.79 12.30
N LEU A 72 -4.09 -9.38 11.11
CA LEU A 72 -3.88 -10.30 9.99
C LEU A 72 -2.64 -11.19 10.16
N GLY A 73 -1.81 -10.93 11.18
CA GLY A 73 -0.57 -11.66 11.42
C GLY A 73 0.42 -11.49 10.27
N LEU A 74 0.63 -10.25 9.80
CA LEU A 74 1.53 -9.93 8.68
C LEU A 74 2.59 -8.88 9.06
N GLU A 75 2.51 -8.27 10.24
CA GLU A 75 3.40 -7.18 10.68
C GLU A 75 4.89 -7.51 10.54
N ASP A 76 5.28 -8.76 10.85
CA ASP A 76 6.65 -9.26 10.78
C ASP A 76 7.20 -9.43 9.35
N LEU A 77 6.33 -9.37 8.34
CA LEU A 77 6.69 -9.59 6.93
C LEU A 77 7.02 -8.29 6.18
N PHE A 78 6.78 -7.13 6.80
CA PHE A 78 7.07 -5.82 6.22
C PHE A 78 8.30 -5.18 6.87
N GLU A 79 9.22 -4.66 6.06
CA GLU A 79 10.40 -3.93 6.56
C GLU A 79 10.02 -2.55 7.12
N GLY A 80 8.91 -2.00 6.64
CA GLY A 80 8.33 -0.81 7.25
C GLY A 80 7.03 -0.35 6.61
N LEU A 81 6.52 0.72 7.18
CA LEU A 81 5.23 1.31 6.88
C LEU A 81 5.40 2.77 6.46
N VAL A 82 4.79 3.14 5.33
CA VAL A 82 4.54 4.53 4.94
C VAL A 82 3.04 4.79 5.07
N PHE A 83 2.70 5.82 5.84
CA PHE A 83 1.33 6.16 6.24
C PHE A 83 1.10 7.67 6.06
N CYS A 84 -0.16 8.12 6.12
CA CYS A 84 -0.45 9.55 6.17
C CYS A 84 -0.26 10.06 7.59
N ASP A 85 0.74 10.90 7.81
CA ASP A 85 1.06 11.42 9.14
C ASP A 85 0.10 12.54 9.56
N TYR A 86 -1.01 12.17 10.19
CA TYR A 86 -2.04 13.12 10.62
C TYR A 86 -1.56 14.13 11.68
N GLU A 87 -0.39 13.92 12.30
CA GLU A 87 0.25 14.90 13.19
C GLU A 87 0.89 16.07 12.40
N SER A 88 1.14 15.89 11.10
CA SER A 88 1.73 16.89 10.22
C SER A 88 0.67 17.65 9.43
N LYS A 89 0.68 18.99 9.46
CA LYS A 89 -0.29 19.82 8.71
C LYS A 89 -0.23 19.64 7.19
N ASP A 90 0.94 19.28 6.66
CA ASP A 90 1.21 19.12 5.23
C ASP A 90 1.63 17.68 4.88
N PHE A 91 0.99 16.69 5.52
CA PHE A 91 1.24 15.29 5.23
C PHE A 91 0.97 14.96 3.76
N ALA A 92 1.77 14.08 3.18
CA ALA A 92 1.53 13.58 1.84
C ALA A 92 0.56 12.39 1.90
N CYS A 93 -0.27 12.21 0.88
CA CYS A 93 -1.14 11.03 0.72
C CYS A 93 -1.10 10.55 -0.72
N LYS A 94 -1.43 9.28 -0.98
CA LYS A 94 -1.68 8.79 -2.35
C LYS A 94 -2.83 9.59 -2.97
N PRO A 95 -2.78 9.97 -4.26
CA PRO A 95 -1.78 9.62 -5.28
C PRO A 95 -0.61 10.62 -5.41
N GLU A 96 -0.29 11.43 -4.40
CA GLU A 96 0.75 12.47 -4.53
C GLU A 96 2.16 11.87 -4.64
N ARG A 97 2.97 12.36 -5.58
CA ARG A 97 4.37 11.94 -5.75
C ARG A 97 5.18 12.03 -4.45
N LYS A 98 4.98 13.11 -3.66
CA LYS A 98 5.62 13.31 -2.35
C LYS A 98 5.35 12.16 -1.38
N PHE A 99 4.20 11.50 -1.46
CA PHE A 99 3.88 10.35 -0.61
C PHE A 99 4.80 9.18 -0.93
N TYR A 100 4.95 8.89 -2.23
CA TYR A 100 5.82 7.84 -2.72
C TYR A 100 7.29 8.14 -2.41
N ASP A 101 7.76 9.38 -2.59
CA ASP A 101 9.15 9.76 -2.31
C ASP A 101 9.62 9.45 -0.86
N GLN A 102 8.70 9.23 0.09
CA GLN A 102 9.01 8.70 1.43
C GLN A 102 9.63 7.30 1.41
N VAL A 103 9.37 6.50 0.36
CA VAL A 103 10.05 5.23 0.09
C VAL A 103 11.36 5.48 -0.64
N GLY A 104 11.35 6.31 -1.69
CA GLY A 104 12.51 6.56 -2.57
C GLY A 104 13.66 7.35 -1.91
N SER A 105 13.39 8.09 -0.84
CA SER A 105 14.41 8.75 -0.01
C SER A 105 15.22 7.77 0.86
N ARG A 106 14.82 6.49 0.90
CA ARG A 106 15.58 5.44 1.60
C ARG A 106 16.74 4.95 0.71
N PRO A 107 17.96 4.77 1.25
CA PRO A 107 19.17 4.51 0.48
C PRO A 107 19.13 3.35 -0.53
N SER A 108 18.19 2.41 -0.39
CA SER A 108 18.07 1.18 -1.18
C SER A 108 16.91 1.18 -2.19
N ALA A 109 16.06 2.21 -2.27
CA ALA A 109 14.85 2.20 -3.10
C ALA A 109 14.98 3.11 -4.33
N LYS A 110 15.23 2.51 -5.50
CA LYS A 110 15.06 3.20 -6.80
C LYS A 110 13.76 2.72 -7.45
N TRP A 111 12.89 3.65 -7.86
CA TRP A 111 11.58 3.34 -8.46
C TRP A 111 11.62 2.39 -9.65
N ALA A 112 12.68 2.45 -10.47
CA ALA A 112 12.92 1.51 -11.57
C ALA A 112 13.09 0.04 -11.15
N HIS A 113 13.18 -0.23 -9.85
CA HIS A 113 13.27 -1.56 -9.25
C HIS A 113 12.15 -1.82 -8.23
N CYS A 114 11.12 -0.97 -8.20
CA CYS A 114 9.97 -1.10 -7.32
C CYS A 114 8.76 -1.61 -8.07
N ALA A 115 8.04 -2.52 -7.41
CA ALA A 115 6.74 -3.03 -7.80
C ALA A 115 5.70 -2.44 -6.86
N PHE A 116 4.57 -1.96 -7.39
CA PHE A 116 3.49 -1.40 -6.57
C PHE A 116 2.18 -2.18 -6.79
N LEU A 117 1.56 -2.55 -5.67
CA LEU A 117 0.27 -3.21 -5.62
C LEU A 117 -0.73 -2.22 -5.04
N TYR A 118 -1.76 -1.89 -5.82
CA TYR A 118 -2.79 -0.92 -5.45
C TYR A 118 -4.10 -1.25 -6.13
N ASP A 119 -5.22 -0.79 -5.59
CA ASP A 119 -6.51 -0.87 -6.28
C ASP A 119 -6.69 0.35 -7.23
N ALA A 120 -6.93 0.13 -8.54
CA ALA A 120 -6.80 1.14 -9.62
C ALA A 120 -7.86 2.21 -9.61
N ALA A 121 -8.73 2.24 -8.61
CA ALA A 121 -9.53 3.42 -8.41
C ALA A 121 -8.67 4.68 -8.16
N LEU A 122 -7.42 4.56 -7.66
CA LEU A 122 -6.69 5.73 -7.15
C LEU A 122 -5.27 5.99 -7.70
N ASP A 123 -4.44 4.99 -8.03
CA ASP A 123 -2.98 5.23 -8.06
C ASP A 123 -2.27 5.19 -9.44
N ALA A 124 -2.94 4.83 -10.55
CA ALA A 124 -2.29 4.67 -11.86
C ALA A 124 -1.62 5.95 -12.39
N LYS A 125 -2.24 7.12 -12.16
CA LYS A 125 -1.70 8.42 -12.59
C LYS A 125 -0.51 8.89 -11.75
N ALA A 126 -0.38 8.43 -10.51
CA ALA A 126 0.69 8.84 -9.59
C ALA A 126 2.08 8.34 -10.02
N LEU A 127 2.10 7.15 -10.61
CA LEU A 127 3.30 6.38 -10.92
C LEU A 127 3.76 6.53 -12.37
N ALA A 128 2.95 7.19 -13.22
CA ALA A 128 3.30 7.50 -14.59
C ALA A 128 4.63 8.27 -14.65
N GLY A 129 5.58 7.77 -15.46
CA GLY A 129 6.91 8.37 -15.64
C GLY A 129 7.95 8.06 -14.55
N THR A 130 7.64 7.22 -13.56
CA THR A 130 8.60 6.82 -12.51
C THR A 130 9.45 5.59 -12.87
N GLY A 131 9.04 4.83 -13.90
CA GLY A 131 9.64 3.55 -14.27
C GLY A 131 9.19 2.37 -13.39
N ALA A 132 8.25 2.59 -12.45
CA ALA A 132 7.61 1.52 -11.69
C ALA A 132 6.76 0.64 -12.63
N SER A 133 6.85 -0.68 -12.47
CA SER A 133 6.02 -1.65 -13.19
C SER A 133 5.04 -2.32 -12.23
N GLY A 134 3.75 -2.41 -12.61
CA GLY A 134 2.69 -3.07 -11.85
C GLY A 134 1.56 -2.13 -11.44
N GLY A 135 0.32 -2.63 -11.58
CA GLY A 135 -0.88 -1.94 -11.12
C GLY A 135 -2.11 -2.84 -11.18
N VAL A 136 -2.95 -2.78 -10.14
CA VAL A 136 -4.19 -3.56 -10.05
C VAL A 136 -5.34 -2.58 -10.03
N GLY A 137 -6.53 -2.97 -10.47
CA GLY A 137 -7.78 -2.32 -10.06
C GLY A 137 -9.04 -2.96 -10.58
N ASN A 138 -10.08 -2.13 -10.73
CA ASN A 138 -11.44 -2.61 -10.90
C ASN A 138 -11.55 -3.65 -12.04
N ILE A 139 -12.05 -4.82 -11.64
CA ILE A 139 -11.71 -6.12 -12.21
C ILE A 139 -12.26 -6.31 -13.63
N ASP A 140 -13.27 -5.53 -13.99
CA ASP A 140 -14.05 -5.72 -15.21
C ASP A 140 -13.60 -4.81 -16.37
N ASP A 141 -12.86 -3.72 -16.10
CA ASP A 141 -12.61 -2.67 -17.10
C ASP A 141 -11.12 -2.35 -17.38
N LEU A 142 -10.19 -2.94 -16.62
CA LEU A 142 -8.77 -2.63 -16.81
C LEU A 142 -8.13 -3.47 -17.91
N LYS A 143 -7.56 -2.77 -18.88
CA LYS A 143 -6.71 -3.36 -19.90
C LYS A 143 -5.25 -3.30 -19.44
N PRO A 144 -4.45 -4.35 -19.69
CA PRO A 144 -3.00 -4.27 -19.52
C PRO A 144 -2.45 -3.07 -20.29
N GLU A 145 -1.66 -2.23 -19.61
CA GLU A 145 -0.87 -1.16 -20.23
C GLU A 145 0.62 -1.56 -20.20
N ASP A 146 1.45 -0.95 -21.05
CA ASP A 146 2.89 -1.26 -21.08
C ASP A 146 3.54 -1.02 -19.70
N GLY A 147 4.06 -2.10 -19.10
CA GLY A 147 4.65 -2.08 -17.77
C GLY A 147 3.67 -2.27 -16.61
N ILE A 148 2.36 -2.40 -16.85
CA ILE A 148 1.33 -2.59 -15.82
C ILE A 148 0.64 -3.94 -16.02
N SER A 149 0.87 -4.88 -15.10
CA SER A 149 0.19 -6.18 -15.08
C SER A 149 -1.03 -6.16 -14.18
N VAL A 150 -2.19 -6.53 -14.73
CA VAL A 150 -3.44 -6.69 -13.98
C VAL A 150 -3.51 -8.11 -13.43
N ILE A 151 -3.81 -8.25 -12.13
CA ILE A 151 -4.04 -9.54 -11.46
C ILE A 151 -5.38 -9.52 -10.74
N HIS A 152 -6.02 -10.68 -10.64
CA HIS A 152 -7.33 -10.83 -9.99
C HIS A 152 -7.21 -11.39 -8.57
N ARG A 153 -6.08 -12.06 -8.28
CA ARG A 153 -5.77 -12.64 -6.97
C ARG A 153 -4.32 -12.36 -6.63
N LEU A 154 -4.01 -12.20 -5.34
CA LEU A 154 -2.62 -12.00 -4.90
C LEU A 154 -1.69 -13.14 -5.36
N GLU A 155 -2.17 -14.38 -5.44
CA GLU A 155 -1.39 -15.51 -5.94
C GLU A 155 -0.91 -15.37 -7.39
N ASP A 156 -1.59 -14.58 -8.22
CA ASP A 156 -1.16 -14.34 -9.60
C ASP A 156 0.16 -13.53 -9.65
N LEU A 157 0.60 -12.94 -8.54
CA LEU A 157 1.92 -12.32 -8.42
C LEU A 157 3.06 -13.28 -8.78
N ARG A 158 2.89 -14.58 -8.52
CA ARG A 158 3.89 -15.59 -8.88
C ARG A 158 4.07 -15.73 -10.38
N LYS A 159 3.02 -15.45 -11.17
CA LYS A 159 3.07 -15.48 -12.63
C LYS A 159 3.68 -14.20 -13.18
N VAL A 160 3.38 -13.06 -12.56
CA VAL A 160 3.85 -11.73 -12.99
C VAL A 160 5.32 -11.52 -12.61
N TRP A 161 5.73 -11.92 -11.40
CA TRP A 161 7.08 -11.73 -10.87
C TRP A 161 7.68 -13.02 -10.30
N PRO A 162 7.83 -14.10 -11.10
CA PRO A 162 8.35 -15.38 -10.62
C PRO A 162 9.74 -15.26 -9.97
N LYS A 163 10.56 -14.31 -10.42
CA LYS A 163 11.94 -14.10 -9.94
C LYS A 163 12.03 -13.54 -8.51
N VAL A 164 10.94 -12.94 -8.01
CA VAL A 164 10.86 -12.36 -6.66
C VAL A 164 10.60 -13.43 -5.60
N PHE A 165 10.02 -14.56 -6.00
CA PHE A 165 9.75 -15.67 -5.09
C PHE A 165 10.98 -16.57 -4.95
N LYS A 166 11.05 -17.25 -3.80
CA LYS A 166 12.03 -18.31 -3.54
C LYS A 166 11.85 -19.41 -4.58
N THR A 167 12.96 -19.92 -5.10
CA THR A 167 12.92 -21.12 -5.96
C THR A 167 12.64 -22.32 -5.06
N SER A 168 11.62 -23.10 -5.37
CA SER A 168 11.40 -24.38 -4.69
C SER A 168 12.67 -25.21 -4.82
N VAL A 169 13.24 -25.63 -3.69
CA VAL A 169 14.33 -26.61 -3.63
C VAL A 169 13.75 -27.99 -3.92
#